data_AF-A0A6P0NC59-F1
#
_entry.id   AF-A0A6P0NC59-F1
#
_cell.length_a   1.000
_cell.length_b   1.000
_cell.length_c   1.000
_cell.angle_alpha   90.00
_cell.angle_beta   90.00
_cell.angle_gamma   90.00
#
_symmetry.space_group_name_H-M   'P 1'
#
loop_
_entity.id
_entity.type
_entity.pdbx_description
1 polymer ?
#
loop_
_entity_poly.entity_id
_entity_poly.type
_entity_poly.pdbx_seq_one_letter_code
_entity_poly.pdbx_strand_id
1 'polypeptide(L)'
;MTKSLSFLMVLLSSGIVIIIPLQIIAQTITIHPAPIPRQNSSNLINFELLATQITVKVIAGKTWGSGIIINREGSVYTVLTNRHVLTPSEHHQIK
;
A
#
# COMPACT_ATOMS: atom_id res chain seq x y z
N MET A 1 -33.12 -11.99 60.98
CA MET A 1 -32.05 -12.06 59.97
C MET A 1 -31.22 -13.34 60.18
N THR A 2 -31.82 -14.52 60.03
CA THR A 2 -31.18 -15.82 60.31
C THR A 2 -31.62 -16.97 59.38
N LYS A 3 -32.48 -16.70 58.38
CA LYS A 3 -32.99 -17.74 57.45
C LYS A 3 -32.11 -17.98 56.20
N SER A 4 -31.19 -17.06 55.89
CA SER A 4 -30.27 -17.19 54.74
C SER A 4 -29.05 -18.07 55.06
N LEU A 5 -28.60 -18.09 56.33
CA LEU A 5 -27.42 -18.85 56.73
C LEU A 5 -27.70 -20.35 56.87
N SER A 6 -28.95 -20.73 57.17
CA SER A 6 -29.41 -22.12 57.23
C SER A 6 -29.57 -22.77 55.85
N PHE A 7 -29.87 -22.00 54.80
CA PHE A 7 -29.94 -22.53 53.43
C PHE A 7 -28.55 -22.89 52.88
N LEU A 8 -27.52 -22.11 53.24
CA LEU A 8 -26.14 -22.34 52.79
C LEU A 8 -25.52 -23.62 53.39
N MET A 9 -25.90 -23.99 54.63
CA MET A 9 -25.38 -25.20 55.28
C MET A 9 -25.99 -26.51 54.76
N VAL A 10 -27.21 -26.49 54.18
CA VAL A 10 -27.85 -27.69 53.59
C VAL A 10 -27.21 -28.07 52.24
N LEU A 11 -26.65 -27.09 51.53
CA LEU A 11 -25.97 -27.31 50.25
C LEU A 11 -24.60 -27.99 50.38
N LEU A 12 -23.95 -27.94 51.56
CA LEU A 12 -22.65 -28.58 51.77
C LEU A 12 -22.74 -30.01 52.34
N SER A 13 -23.89 -30.42 52.90
CA SER A 13 -24.06 -31.76 53.50
C SER A 13 -24.69 -32.80 52.57
N SER A 14 -25.36 -32.36 51.51
CA SER A 14 -25.88 -33.24 50.46
C SER A 14 -24.81 -33.36 49.38
N GLY A 15 -24.08 -34.47 49.35
CA GLY A 15 -23.03 -34.78 48.36
C GLY A 15 -23.56 -34.92 46.94
N ILE A 16 -24.10 -33.85 46.38
CA ILE A 16 -24.57 -33.73 45.00
C ILE A 16 -23.39 -33.25 44.18
N VAL A 17 -22.67 -34.19 43.57
CA VAL A 17 -21.71 -33.91 42.52
C VAL A 17 -22.51 -33.39 41.32
N ILE A 18 -22.38 -32.10 41.03
CA ILE A 18 -22.96 -31.48 39.83
C ILE A 18 -22.15 -31.98 38.63
N ILE A 19 -22.61 -33.05 37.99
CA ILE A 19 -22.04 -33.53 36.72
C ILE A 19 -22.68 -32.69 35.61
N ILE A 20 -21.96 -31.68 35.15
CA ILE A 20 -22.38 -30.88 33.99
C ILE A 20 -22.05 -31.71 32.73
N PRO A 21 -23.01 -32.02 31.83
CA PRO A 21 -22.68 -32.65 30.57
C PRO A 21 -21.99 -31.62 29.66
N LEU A 22 -20.69 -31.81 29.41
CA LEU A 22 -19.96 -31.01 28.44
C LEU A 22 -20.49 -31.32 27.04
N GLN A 23 -21.34 -30.44 26.50
CA GLN A 23 -21.76 -30.52 25.10
C GLN A 23 -20.59 -30.04 24.23
N ILE A 24 -19.84 -30.97 23.65
CA ILE A 24 -18.77 -30.63 22.69
C ILE A 24 -19.46 -30.18 21.39
N ILE A 25 -19.59 -28.87 21.18
CA ILE A 25 -20.07 -28.33 19.91
C ILE A 25 -18.93 -28.44 18.90
N ALA A 26 -19.01 -29.42 18.00
CA ALA A 26 -18.15 -29.45 16.82
C ALA A 26 -18.54 -28.27 15.91
N GLN A 27 -17.76 -27.19 15.93
CA GLN A 27 -17.96 -26.07 15.00
C GLN A 27 -17.45 -26.49 13.62
N THR A 28 -18.37 -26.75 12.70
CA THR A 28 -18.03 -26.87 11.28
C THR A 28 -17.67 -25.47 10.77
N ILE A 29 -16.39 -25.23 10.47
CA ILE A 29 -15.94 -23.98 9.86
C ILE A 29 -16.46 -23.94 8.42
N THR A 30 -17.58 -23.26 8.21
CA THR A 30 -18.04 -22.91 6.86
C THR A 30 -17.10 -21.85 6.29
N ILE A 31 -16.16 -22.28 5.45
CA ILE A 31 -15.24 -21.38 4.74
C ILE A 31 -16.05 -20.69 3.63
N HIS A 32 -16.63 -19.52 3.91
CA HIS A 32 -17.21 -18.67 2.88
C HIS A 32 -16.08 -17.84 2.27
N PRO A 33 -15.72 -18.02 0.98
CA PRO A 33 -14.69 -17.17 0.37
C PRO A 33 -15.20 -15.73 0.38
N ALA A 34 -14.51 -14.85 1.12
CA ALA A 34 -14.81 -13.43 1.12
C ALA A 34 -14.67 -12.90 -0.32
N PRO A 35 -15.64 -12.13 -0.84
CA PRO A 35 -15.49 -11.44 -2.10
C PRO A 35 -14.25 -10.55 -2.03
N ILE A 36 -13.28 -10.83 -2.89
CA ILE A 36 -12.07 -10.00 -3.01
C ILE A 36 -12.54 -8.61 -3.44
N PRO A 37 -12.24 -7.54 -2.68
CA PRO A 37 -12.55 -6.19 -3.13
C PRO A 37 -11.85 -5.96 -4.46
N ARG A 38 -12.62 -5.74 -5.54
CA ARG A 38 -12.05 -5.28 -6.81
C ARG A 38 -11.50 -3.88 -6.57
N GLN A 39 -10.19 -3.73 -6.60
CA GLN A 39 -9.57 -2.42 -6.64
C GLN A 39 -9.96 -1.76 -7.96
N ASN A 40 -10.88 -0.80 -7.92
CA ASN A 40 -11.17 0.07 -9.05
C ASN A 40 -9.90 0.89 -9.33
N SER A 41 -9.09 0.42 -10.28
CA SER A 41 -7.91 1.09 -10.81
C SER A 41 -8.34 2.24 -11.73
N SER A 42 -8.97 3.28 -11.17
CA SER A 42 -9.42 4.45 -11.94
C SER A 42 -8.41 5.59 -12.03
N ASN A 43 -7.13 5.35 -11.67
CA ASN A 43 -6.05 6.27 -11.95
C ASN A 43 -5.01 5.61 -12.84
N LEU A 44 -5.37 5.41 -14.11
CA LEU A 44 -4.43 4.95 -15.14
C LEU A 44 -3.49 6.12 -15.45
N ILE A 45 -2.38 6.20 -14.73
CA ILE A 45 -1.29 7.11 -15.08
C ILE A 45 -0.86 6.75 -16.51
N ASN A 46 -1.07 7.66 -17.45
CA ASN A 46 -0.56 7.50 -18.79
C ASN A 46 0.94 7.80 -18.78
N PHE A 47 1.74 6.74 -18.65
CA PHE A 47 3.20 6.81 -18.61
C PHE A 47 3.80 7.47 -19.85
N GLU A 48 3.15 7.38 -21.01
CA GLU A 48 3.61 8.03 -22.24
C GLU A 48 3.46 9.56 -22.16
N LEU A 49 2.33 10.04 -21.62
CA LEU A 49 2.12 11.47 -21.38
C LEU A 49 3.14 12.01 -20.37
N LEU A 50 3.37 11.29 -19.28
CA LEU A 50 4.37 11.67 -18.28
C LEU A 50 5.77 11.71 -18.88
N ALA A 51 6.17 10.67 -19.62
CA ALA A 51 7.47 10.60 -20.26
C ALA A 51 7.67 11.75 -21.26
N THR A 52 6.63 12.08 -22.05
CA THR A 52 6.66 13.19 -23.00
C THR A 52 6.84 14.54 -22.31
N GLN A 53 6.16 14.76 -21.17
CA GLN A 53 6.25 16.02 -20.41
C GLN A 53 7.63 16.29 -19.80
N ILE A 54 8.41 15.25 -19.51
CA ILE A 54 9.75 15.38 -18.91
C ILE A 54 10.89 15.19 -19.92
N THR A 55 10.58 14.82 -21.17
CA THR A 55 11.57 14.66 -22.23
C THR A 55 11.78 15.98 -22.95
N VAL A 56 13.04 16.37 -23.13
CA VAL A 56 13.44 17.58 -23.83
C VAL A 56 14.35 17.25 -25.00
N LYS A 57 14.39 18.12 -26.00
CA LYS A 57 15.38 18.07 -27.07
C LYS A 57 16.63 18.84 -26.64
N VAL A 58 17.77 18.16 -26.68
CA VAL A 58 19.09 18.74 -26.39
C VAL A 58 19.80 19.00 -27.71
N ILE A 59 20.24 20.24 -27.93
CA ILE A 59 20.99 20.67 -29.12
C ILE A 59 22.34 21.24 -28.65
N ALA A 60 23.44 20.72 -29.17
CA ALA A 60 24.79 21.19 -28.87
C ALA A 60 25.58 21.38 -30.18
N GLY A 61 25.58 22.60 -30.71
CA GLY A 61 26.16 22.89 -32.02
C GLY A 61 25.52 22.05 -33.13
N LYS A 62 26.29 21.10 -33.69
CA LYS A 62 25.86 20.21 -34.78
C LYS A 62 25.30 18.85 -34.29
N THR A 63 25.38 18.54 -33.00
CA THR A 63 24.84 17.31 -32.42
C THR A 63 23.48 17.57 -31.75
N TRP A 64 22.62 16.56 -31.76
CA TRP A 64 21.32 16.61 -31.07
C TRP A 64 20.96 15.26 -30.46
N GLY A 65 20.08 15.29 -29.47
CA GLY A 65 19.52 14.11 -28.84
C GLY A 65 18.38 14.47 -27.90
N SER A 66 17.94 13.49 -27.12
CA SER A 66 16.96 13.69 -26.06
C SER A 66 17.64 13.85 -24.70
N GLY A 67 16.93 14.46 -23.77
CA GLY A 67 17.28 14.47 -22.36
C GLY A 67 16.03 14.33 -21.50
N ILE A 68 16.22 13.94 -20.23
CA ILE A 68 15.14 13.76 -19.25
C ILE A 68 15.35 14.76 -18.11
N ILE A 69 14.31 15.51 -17.77
CA ILE A 69 14.31 16.38 -16.59
C ILE A 69 14.26 15.50 -15.34
N ILE A 70 15.26 15.62 -14.46
CA ILE A 70 15.36 14.85 -13.22
C ILE A 70 15.24 15.71 -11.95
N ASN A 71 15.35 17.03 -12.07
CA ASN A 71 15.16 17.97 -10.97
C ASN A 71 14.73 19.36 -11.51
N ARG A 72 14.03 20.12 -10.67
CA ARG A 72 13.62 21.51 -10.94
C ARG A 72 13.73 22.36 -9.67
N GLU A 73 14.53 23.41 -9.75
CA GLU A 73 14.70 24.41 -8.70
C GLU A 73 14.29 25.79 -9.24
N GLY A 74 13.02 26.16 -9.01
CA GLY A 74 12.44 27.37 -9.59
C GLY A 74 12.34 27.32 -11.12
N SER A 75 13.15 28.13 -11.80
CA SER A 75 13.30 28.15 -13.26
C SER A 75 14.51 27.37 -13.77
N VAL A 76 15.29 26.75 -12.87
CA VAL A 76 16.47 25.94 -13.21
C VAL A 76 16.07 24.47 -13.27
N TYR A 77 16.51 23.77 -14.32
CA TYR A 77 16.20 22.36 -14.56
C TYR A 77 17.50 21.56 -14.69
N THR A 78 17.54 20.39 -14.06
CA THR A 78 18.62 19.41 -14.27
C THR A 78 18.17 18.39 -15.31
N VAL A 79 18.92 18.28 -16.40
CA VAL A 79 18.63 17.39 -17.52
C VAL A 79 19.69 16.29 -17.61
N LEU A 80 19.26 15.03 -17.56
CA LEU A 80 20.09 13.86 -17.85
C LEU A 80 20.09 13.61 -19.37
N THR A 81 21.27 13.55 -19.97
CA THR A 81 21.44 13.21 -21.40
C THR A 81 22.71 12.38 -21.60
N ASN A 82 22.86 11.80 -22.79
CA ASN A 82 24.06 11.06 -23.15
C ASN A 82 25.25 12.02 -23.35
N ARG A 83 26.43 11.62 -22.87
CA ARG A 83 27.66 12.41 -23.04
C ARG A 83 27.97 12.75 -24.50
N HIS A 84 27.71 11.84 -25.43
CA HIS A 84 28.01 12.07 -26.86
C HIS A 84 27.10 13.13 -27.52
N VAL A 85 25.98 13.49 -26.87
CA VAL A 85 25.12 14.58 -27.35
C VAL A 85 25.77 15.93 -27.10
N LEU A 86 26.58 16.05 -26.04
CA LEU A 86 27.27 17.28 -25.66
C LEU A 86 28.58 17.40 -26.43
N THR A 87 28.68 18.41 -27.29
CA THR A 87 29.93 18.78 -27.97
C THR A 87 30.64 19.84 -27.12
N PRO A 88 31.90 19.61 -26.68
CA PRO A 88 32.65 20.63 -25.95
C PRO A 88 32.76 21.91 -26.78
N SER A 89 32.68 23.08 -26.12
CA SER A 89 32.84 24.43 -26.71
C SER A 89 31.71 24.99 -27.59
N GLU A 90 30.58 24.29 -27.72
CA GLU A 90 29.42 24.80 -28.47
C GLU A 90 28.32 25.39 -27.56
N HIS A 91 27.49 26.28 -28.11
CA HIS A 91 26.32 26.79 -27.40
C HIS A 91 25.25 25.69 -27.29
N HIS A 92 24.67 25.54 -26.10
CA HIS A 92 23.68 24.50 -25.81
C HIS A 92 22.27 25.10 -25.79
N GLN A 93 21.30 24.41 -26.37
CA GLN A 93 19.89 24.77 -26.31
C GLN A 93 19.06 23.57 -25.87
N ILE A 94 18.08 23.84 -25.00
CA ILE A 94 17.08 22.87 -24.56
C ILE A 94 15.74 23.35 -25.09
N LYS A 95 15.03 22.50 -25.82
CA LYS A 95 13.73 22.80 -26.45
C LYS A 95 12.69 21.74 -26.10
#